data_AF-A0A849HWM3-F1
#
_entry.id   AF-A0A849HWM3-F1
#
_cell.length_a   1.000
_cell.length_b   1.000
_cell.length_c   1.000
_cell.angle_alpha   90.00
_cell.angle_beta   90.00
_cell.angle_gamma   90.00
#
_symmetry.space_group_name_H-M   'P 1'
#
loop_
_entity.id
_entity.type
_entity.pdbx_description
1 polymer ?
#
loop_
_entity_poly.entity_id
_entity_poly.type
_entity_poly.pdbx_seq_one_letter_code
_entity_poly.pdbx_strand_id
1 'polypeptide(L)' 'MSIPAKTDPRWQRALTGAEPQVSSLATRLLLKRLRDDVRLDPGRLGKSATELHQFFLANAFAARDLPAL' A
#
# COMPACT_ATOMS: atom_id res chain seq x y z
N MET A 1 -1.11 -13.95 10.17
CA MET A 1 -1.91 -13.41 9.06
C MET A 1 -1.07 -13.48 7.80
N SER A 2 -1.57 -14.06 6.72
CA SER A 2 -0.81 -14.17 5.47
C SER A 2 -0.92 -12.87 4.67
N ILE A 3 0.18 -12.41 4.10
CA ILE A 3 0.19 -11.26 3.20
C ILE A 3 -0.43 -11.70 1.86
N PRO A 4 -1.44 -10.97 1.33
CA PRO A 4 -2.07 -11.29 0.06
C PRO A 4 -1.10 -11.19 -1.10
N ALA A 5 -1.37 -11.93 -2.18
CA ALA A 5 -0.56 -11.88 -3.39
C ALA A 5 -0.46 -10.45 -3.95
N LYS A 6 0.62 -10.16 -4.67
CA LYS A 6 0.85 -8.87 -5.35
C LYS A 6 -0.26 -8.47 -6.33
N THR A 7 -1.01 -9.43 -6.85
CA THR A 7 -2.12 -9.23 -7.80
C THR A 7 -3.43 -8.91 -7.09
N ASP A 8 -3.46 -8.92 -5.76
CA ASP A 8 -4.66 -8.59 -5.01
C ASP A 8 -5.07 -7.12 -5.26
N PRO A 9 -6.32 -6.85 -5.66
CA PRO A 9 -6.77 -5.51 -6.02
C PRO A 9 -6.69 -4.51 -4.86
N ARG A 10 -6.60 -4.96 -3.60
CA ARG A 10 -6.48 -4.07 -2.44
C ARG A 10 -5.25 -3.15 -2.52
N TRP A 11 -4.14 -3.63 -3.08
CA TRP A 11 -2.92 -2.82 -3.21
C TRP A 11 -3.13 -1.61 -4.11
N GLN A 12 -3.86 -1.79 -5.21
CA GLN A 12 -4.18 -0.70 -6.12
C GLN A 12 -5.26 0.22 -5.52
N ARG A 13 -6.28 -0.35 -4.86
CA ARG A 13 -7.35 0.42 -4.20
C ARG A 13 -6.82 1.32 -3.09
N ALA A 14 -5.84 0.86 -2.31
CA ALA A 14 -5.16 1.67 -1.31
C ALA A 14 -4.47 2.92 -1.90
N LEU A 15 -4.10 2.86 -3.19
CA LEU A 15 -3.40 3.94 -3.89
C LEU A 15 -4.33 4.87 -4.69
N THR A 16 -5.49 4.38 -5.15
CA THR A 16 -6.40 5.15 -6.01
C THR A 16 -7.71 5.54 -5.32
N GLY A 17 -8.12 4.82 -4.28
CA GLY A 17 -9.37 5.02 -3.56
C GLY A 17 -9.25 5.95 -2.36
N ALA A 18 -10.20 5.81 -1.42
CA ALA A 18 -10.13 6.48 -0.13
C ALA A 18 -8.85 6.11 0.61
N GLU A 19 -8.27 7.07 1.33
CA GLU A 19 -7.03 6.82 2.09
C GLU A 19 -7.32 5.84 3.25
N PRO A 20 -6.64 4.69 3.31
CA PRO A 20 -6.93 3.68 4.32
C PRO A 20 -6.45 4.14 5.70
N GLN A 21 -7.25 3.87 6.73
CA GLN A 21 -6.93 4.22 8.11
C GLN A 21 -5.99 3.18 8.73
N VAL A 22 -4.72 3.30 8.40
CA VAL A 22 -3.66 2.45 8.94
C VAL A 22 -3.10 3.02 10.25
N SER A 23 -2.74 2.14 11.18
CA SER A 23 -2.28 2.48 12.52
C SER A 23 -0.78 2.84 12.57
N SER A 24 0.04 2.20 11.75
CA SER A 24 1.47 2.48 11.71
C SER A 24 1.79 3.78 11.00
N LEU A 25 2.60 4.63 11.64
CA LEU A 25 3.15 5.83 11.01
C LEU A 25 3.94 5.50 9.74
N ALA A 26 4.71 4.41 9.74
CA ALA A 26 5.49 4.01 8.57
C ALA A 26 4.58 3.66 7.39
N THR A 27 3.50 2.92 7.63
CA THR A 27 2.52 2.58 6.60
C THR A 27 1.81 3.83 6.07
N ARG A 28 1.44 4.79 6.94
CA ARG A 28 0.84 6.08 6.51
C ARG A 28 1.78 6.88 5.62
N LEU A 29 3.05 7.02 6.02
CA LEU A 29 4.04 7.77 5.25
C LEU A 29 4.29 7.13 3.88
N LEU A 30 4.40 5.80 3.84
CA LEU A 30 4.55 5.06 2.59
C LEU A 30 3.33 5.25 1.68
N LEU A 31 2.12 5.03 2.19
CA LEU A 31 0.88 5.20 1.43
C LEU A 31 0.77 6.62 0.87
N LYS A 32 1.03 7.65 1.68
CA LYS A 32 1.02 9.04 1.23
C LYS A 32 1.98 9.25 0.05
N ARG A 33 3.24 8.83 0.19
CA ARG A 33 4.25 8.94 -0.86
C ARG A 33 3.83 8.20 -2.14
N LEU A 34 3.37 6.96 -2.02
CA LEU A 34 2.96 6.14 -3.17
C LEU A 34 1.71 6.69 -3.86
N ARG A 35 0.76 7.23 -3.09
CA ARG A 35 -0.43 7.90 -3.62
C ARG A 35 -0.06 9.17 -4.36
N ASP A 36 0.86 9.97 -3.82
CA ASP A 36 1.35 11.18 -4.48
C ASP A 36 2.11 10.83 -5.77
N ASP A 37 2.93 9.78 -5.77
CA ASP A 37 3.58 9.25 -6.98
C ASP A 37 2.57 8.85 -8.07
N VAL A 38 1.46 8.20 -7.69
CA VAL A 38 0.40 7.79 -8.63
C VAL A 38 -0.45 8.98 -9.09
N ARG A 39 -0.64 9.99 -8.25
CA ARG A 39 -1.32 11.24 -8.62
C ARG A 39 -0.52 12.04 -9.64
N LEU A 40 0.80 12.08 -9.48
CA LEU A 40 1.71 12.75 -10.40
C LEU A 40 1.88 11.98 -11.72
N ASP A 41 1.97 10.65 -11.64
CA ASP A 41 2.07 9.77 -12.79
C ASP A 41 1.19 8.51 -12.59
N PRO A 42 -0.02 8.49 -13.16
CA PRO A 42 -0.92 7.34 -13.09
C PRO A 42 -0.31 6.04 -13.64
N GLY A 43 0.68 6.13 -14.55
CA GLY A 43 1.40 4.98 -15.09
C GLY A 43 2.22 4.23 -14.03
N ARG A 44 2.56 4.87 -12.91
CA ARG A 44 3.31 4.25 -11.81
C ARG A 44 2.47 3.36 -10.90
N LEU A 45 1.16 3.29 -11.07
CA LEU A 45 0.26 2.51 -10.20
C LEU A 45 0.73 1.07 -9.97
N GLY A 46 1.12 0.35 -11.02
CA GLY A 46 1.59 -1.03 -10.89
C GLY A 46 2.90 -1.15 -10.09
N LYS A 47 3.82 -0.19 -10.28
CA LYS A 47 5.10 -0.14 -9.55
C LYS A 47 4.87 0.22 -8.08
N SER A 48 4.04 1.23 -7.81
CA SER A 48 3.69 1.64 -6.46
C SER A 48 2.94 0.55 -5.68
N ALA A 49 2.02 -0.19 -6.32
CA ALA A 49 1.36 -1.33 -5.70
C ALA A 49 2.33 -2.46 -5.35
N THR A 50 3.31 -2.72 -6.24
CA THR A 50 4.37 -3.71 -5.99
C THR A 50 5.23 -3.31 -4.80
N GLU A 51 5.59 -2.02 -4.70
CA GLU A 51 6.38 -1.49 -3.60
C GLU A 51 5.62 -1.56 -2.27
N LEU A 52 4.33 -1.24 -2.27
CA LEU A 52 3.47 -1.40 -1.09
C LEU A 52 3.46 -2.87 -0.62
N HIS A 53 3.27 -3.82 -1.53
CA HIS A 53 3.30 -5.25 -1.20
C HIS A 53 4.68 -5.67 -0.65
N GLN A 54 5.78 -5.22 -1.25
CA GLN A 54 7.14 -5.50 -0.77
C GLN A 54 7.38 -4.94 0.64
N PHE A 55 6.87 -3.75 0.93
CA PHE A 55 6.96 -3.18 2.27
C PHE A 55 6.25 -4.06 3.29
N PHE A 56 5.06 -4.56 2.99
CA PHE A 56 4.35 -5.48 3.88
C PHE A 56 5.10 -6.80 4.07
N LEU A 57 5.72 -7.34 3.02
CA LEU A 57 6.56 -8.55 3.12
C LEU A 57 7.81 -8.34 3.99
N ALA A 58 8.46 -7.19 3.86
CA ALA A 58 9.69 -6.89 4.59
C ALA A 58 9.42 -6.53 6.07
N ASN A 59 8.21 -6.06 6.39
CA ASN A 59 7.88 -5.50 7.70
C ASN A 59 6.73 -6.26 8.36
N ALA A 60 7.06 -7.19 9.27
CA ALA A 60 6.05 -7.98 9.99
C ALA A 60 5.03 -7.11 10.77
N PHE A 61 5.41 -5.92 11.23
CA PHE A 61 4.49 -5.00 11.90
C PHE A 61 3.41 -4.44 10.96
N ALA A 62 3.70 -4.30 9.66
CA ALA A 62 2.77 -3.75 8.68
C ALA A 62 1.59 -4.69 8.46
N ALA A 63 1.75 -6.00 8.73
CA ALA A 63 0.66 -6.97 8.68
C ALA A 63 -0.53 -6.61 9.61
N ARG A 64 -0.33 -5.74 10.61
CA ARG A 64 -1.40 -5.22 11.47
C ARG A 64 -2.31 -4.22 10.75
N ASP A 65 -1.80 -3.54 9.73
CA ASP A 65 -2.52 -2.54 8.94
C ASP A 65 -3.23 -3.16 7.72
N LEU A 66 -2.97 -4.43 7.45
CA LEU A 66 -3.54 -5.16 6.31
C LEU A 66 -5.08 -5.20 6.27
N PRO A 67 -5.79 -5.28 7.42
CA PRO A 67 -7.26 -5.18 7.43
C PRO A 67 -7.81 -3.81 7.04
N ALA A 68 -6.98 -2.75 7.07
CA ALA A 68 -7.40 -1.39 6.74
C ALA A 68 -7.17 -1.01 5.27
N LEU A 69 -6.41 -1.81 4.51
CA LEU A 69 -6.15 -1.65 3.06
C LEU A 69 -7.33 -2.11 2.20
#